data_AF-A0A0L7N2G7-F1
#
_entry.id   AF-A0A0L7N2G7-F1
#
_cell.length_a   1.000
_cell.length_b   1.000
_cell.length_c   1.000
_cell.angle_alpha   90.00
_cell.angle_beta   90.00
_cell.angle_gamma   90.00
#
_symmetry.space_group_name_H-M   'P 1'
#
loop_
_entity.id
_entity.type
_entity.pdbx_description
1 polymer ?
#
loop_
_entity_poly.entity_id
_entity_poly.type
_entity_poly.pdbx_seq_one_letter_code
_entity_poly.pdbx_strand_id
1 'polypeptide(L)'
;MFRAPYPAHLPHLRYILDDLRYSDAQLARLLDLKPSTIKKYRREGQAPRAVHLALFWESRWGISTIDAIAFNHAAGNYALAESLKRKNAKLVKQILTMEKELARHKTASANAPIFQIG
;
A
#
# COMPACT_ATOMS: atom_id res chain seq x y z
N MET A 1 8.14 -7.67 -3.60
CA MET A 1 9.36 -7.12 -2.94
C MET A 1 9.22 -7.33 -1.44
N PHE A 2 10.28 -7.78 -0.76
CA PHE A 2 10.27 -8.01 0.69
C PHE A 2 10.18 -6.66 1.42
N ARG A 3 9.09 -6.42 2.16
CA ARG A 3 8.75 -5.11 2.77
C ARG A 3 9.35 -4.90 4.17
N ALA A 4 10.32 -5.71 4.56
CA ALA A 4 10.94 -5.57 5.87
C ALA A 4 11.71 -4.25 5.96
N PRO A 5 11.60 -3.51 7.08
CA PRO A 5 12.38 -2.30 7.30
C PRO A 5 13.89 -2.60 7.19
N TYR A 6 14.62 -1.61 6.69
CA TYR A 6 16.08 -1.65 6.72
C TYR A 6 16.59 -1.69 8.16
N PRO A 7 17.73 -2.36 8.43
CA PRO A 7 18.33 -2.41 9.77
C PRO A 7 18.48 -1.03 10.43
N ALA A 8 18.77 0.01 9.65
CA ALA A 8 18.92 1.39 10.15
C ALA A 8 17.60 2.02 10.65
N HIS A 9 16.44 1.50 10.24
CA HIS A 9 15.12 2.01 10.62
C HIS A 9 14.41 1.14 11.66
N LEU A 10 15.06 0.06 12.11
CA LEU A 10 14.53 -0.81 13.16
C LEU A 10 14.78 -0.19 14.53
N PRO A 11 13.74 0.00 15.36
CA PRO A 11 13.93 0.43 16.74
C PRO A 11 14.79 -0.56 17.51
N HIS A 12 15.52 -0.06 18.51
CA HIS A 12 16.31 -0.90 19.40
C HIS A 12 15.42 -1.96 20.07
N LEU A 13 15.89 -3.21 20.16
CA LEU A 13 15.09 -4.35 20.61
C LEU A 13 14.43 -4.09 21.97
N ARG A 14 15.13 -3.42 22.89
CA ARG A 14 14.58 -3.04 24.20
C ARG A 14 13.30 -2.22 24.08
N TYR A 15 13.26 -1.21 23.21
CA TYR A 15 12.06 -0.38 23.03
C TYR A 15 10.88 -1.19 22.48
N ILE A 16 11.14 -2.15 21.60
CA ILE A 16 10.11 -3.06 21.07
C ILE A 16 9.57 -3.96 22.19
N LEU A 17 10.46 -4.55 23.00
CA LEU A 17 10.05 -5.42 24.10
C LEU A 17 9.28 -4.66 25.20
N ASP A 18 9.62 -3.39 25.43
CA ASP A 18 8.94 -2.53 26.40
C ASP A 18 7.55 -2.08 25.90
N ASP A 19 7.40 -1.89 24.59
CA ASP A 19 6.11 -1.57 23.93
C ASP A 19 5.13 -2.76 23.98
N LEU A 20 5.62 -3.96 23.67
CA LEU A 20 4.78 -5.17 23.57
C LEU A 20 4.19 -5.64 24.91
N ARG A 21 4.80 -5.28 26.04
CA ARG A 21 4.33 -5.62 27.41
C ARG A 21 4.04 -7.11 27.66
N TYR A 22 4.54 -8.01 26.82
CA TYR A 22 4.44 -9.46 27.02
C TYR A 22 5.51 -9.96 28.00
N SER A 23 5.17 -10.99 28.75
CA SER A 23 6.17 -11.72 29.54
C SER A 23 7.12 -12.48 28.62
N ASP A 24 8.36 -12.71 29.07
CA ASP A 24 9.36 -13.46 28.31
C ASP A 24 8.88 -14.89 27.95
N ALA A 25 8.02 -15.49 28.80
CA ALA A 25 7.43 -16.80 28.55
C ALA A 25 6.38 -16.79 27.43
N GLN A 26 5.59 -15.71 27.33
CA GLN A 26 4.63 -15.52 26.24
C GLN A 26 5.35 -15.29 24.92
N LEU A 27 6.35 -14.40 24.90
CA LEU A 27 7.17 -14.14 23.71
C LEU A 27 7.88 -15.41 23.22
N ALA A 28 8.43 -16.19 24.15
CA ALA A 28 9.05 -17.47 23.85
C ALA A 28 8.08 -18.44 23.17
N ARG A 29 6.83 -18.52 23.66
CA ARG A 29 5.79 -19.37 23.05
C ARG A 29 5.39 -18.90 21.65
N LEU A 30 5.21 -17.59 21.46
CA LEU A 30 4.80 -17.01 20.17
C LEU A 30 5.89 -17.16 19.10
N LEU A 31 7.16 -17.06 19.50
CA LEU A 31 8.31 -17.14 18.61
C LEU A 31 8.85 -18.57 18.45
N ASP A 32 8.26 -19.55 19.11
CA ASP A 32 8.74 -20.94 19.20
C ASP A 32 10.21 -21.03 19.67
N LEU A 33 10.52 -20.30 20.74
CA LEU A 33 11.84 -20.23 21.36
C LEU A 33 11.79 -20.66 22.82
N LYS A 34 12.96 -20.98 23.39
CA LYS A 34 13.08 -21.20 24.83
C LYS A 34 13.02 -19.85 25.58
N PRO A 35 12.36 -19.75 26.76
CA PRO A 35 12.35 -18.51 27.56
C PRO A 35 13.75 -17.98 27.91
N SER A 36 14.72 -18.88 28.09
CA SER A 36 16.13 -18.52 28.30
C SER A 36 16.74 -17.73 27.13
N THR A 37 16.28 -17.99 25.90
CA THR A 37 16.74 -17.32 24.69
C THR A 37 16.23 -15.87 24.64
N ILE A 38 14.96 -15.65 25.02
CA ILE A 38 14.39 -14.29 25.12
C ILE A 38 15.10 -13.49 26.22
N LYS A 39 15.37 -14.10 27.38
CA LYS A 39 16.16 -13.47 28.45
C LYS A 39 17.56 -13.07 27.98
N LYS A 40 18.22 -13.94 27.20
CA LYS A 40 19.52 -13.65 26.59
C LYS A 40 19.43 -12.42 25.68
N TYR A 41 18.44 -12.37 24.79
CA TYR A 41 18.26 -11.24 23.88
C TYR A 41 17.93 -9.93 24.61
N ARG A 42 17.13 -9.97 25.67
CA ARG A 42 16.84 -8.80 26.51
C ARG A 42 18.09 -8.25 27.20
N ARG A 43 18.94 -9.14 27.71
CA ARG A 43 20.23 -8.79 28.34
C ARG A 43 21.18 -8.17 27.34
N GLU A 44 21.38 -8.83 26.21
CA GLU A 44 22.30 -8.40 25.14
C GLU A 44 21.76 -7.18 24.37
N GLY A 45 20.45 -6.92 24.42
CA GLY A 45 19.80 -5.86 23.67
C GLY A 45 19.69 -6.15 22.16
N GLN A 46 19.97 -7.39 21.76
CA GLN A 46 20.10 -7.80 20.37
C GLN A 46 19.41 -9.16 20.17
N ALA A 47 18.83 -9.38 19.00
CA ALA A 47 18.24 -10.64 18.60
C ALA A 47 18.58 -10.93 17.13
N PRO A 48 18.54 -12.20 16.69
CA PRO A 48 18.61 -12.54 15.29
C PRO A 48 17.59 -11.74 14.48
N ARG A 49 17.96 -11.34 13.27
CA ARG A 49 17.15 -10.43 12.43
C ARG A 49 15.72 -10.93 12.23
N ALA A 50 15.51 -12.23 12.07
CA ALA A 50 14.18 -12.80 11.92
C ALA A 50 13.29 -12.56 13.16
N VAL A 51 13.85 -12.73 14.36
CA VAL A 51 13.14 -12.51 15.63
C VAL A 51 12.86 -11.02 15.83
N HIS A 52 13.84 -10.16 15.55
CA HIS A 52 13.67 -8.71 15.66
C HIS A 52 12.60 -8.21 14.69
N LEU A 53 12.56 -8.72 13.46
CA LEU A 53 11.51 -8.39 12.49
C LEU A 53 10.13 -8.89 12.90
N ALA A 54 10.03 -10.10 13.45
CA ALA A 54 8.76 -10.62 13.96
C ALA A 54 8.20 -9.73 15.07
N LEU A 55 9.04 -9.39 16.06
CA LEU A 55 8.67 -8.50 17.16
C LEU A 55 8.35 -7.08 16.67
N PHE A 56 9.07 -6.59 15.66
CA PHE A 56 8.78 -5.30 15.05
C PHE A 56 7.37 -5.24 14.45
N TRP A 57 6.95 -6.27 13.72
CA TRP A 57 5.63 -6.27 13.08
C TRP A 57 4.47 -6.31 14.09
N GLU A 58 4.67 -6.92 15.25
CA GLU A 58 3.70 -6.92 16.35
C GLU A 58 3.70 -5.60 17.15
N SER A 59 4.77 -4.81 17.06
CA SER A 59 4.88 -3.55 17.81
C SER A 59 4.07 -2.40 17.19
N ARG A 60 3.90 -1.32 17.93
CA ARG A 60 3.22 -0.10 17.45
C ARG A 60 3.85 0.46 16.17
N TRP A 61 5.17 0.34 16.00
CA TRP A 61 5.86 0.78 14.77
C TRP A 61 5.51 -0.08 13.56
N GLY A 62 5.41 -1.39 13.74
CA GLY A 62 4.98 -2.33 12.71
C GLY A 62 3.55 -2.05 12.26
N ILE A 63 2.63 -1.95 13.22
CA ILE A 63 1.22 -1.63 12.99
C ILE A 63 1.08 -0.30 12.24
N SER A 64 1.73 0.77 12.73
CA SER A 64 1.69 2.08 12.07
C SER A 64 2.24 2.05 10.64
N THR A 65 3.26 1.23 10.38
CA THR A 65 3.80 1.05 9.03
C THR A 65 2.79 0.36 8.11
N ILE A 66 2.10 -0.67 8.60
CA ILE A 66 1.04 -1.37 7.87
C ILE A 66 -0.11 -0.41 7.55
N ASP A 67 -0.54 0.38 8.53
CA ASP A 67 -1.63 1.35 8.37
C ASP A 67 -1.30 2.41 7.32
N ALA A 68 -0.09 2.98 7.38
CA ALA A 68 0.36 3.96 6.40
C ALA A 68 0.41 3.38 4.98
N ILE A 69 0.89 2.13 4.85
CA ILE A 69 0.93 1.42 3.57
C ILE A 69 -0.49 1.18 3.04
N ALA A 70 -1.40 0.68 3.88
CA ALA A 70 -2.78 0.41 3.50
C ALA A 70 -3.49 1.69 3.04
N PHE A 71 -3.32 2.78 3.79
CA PHE A 71 -3.86 4.10 3.45
C PHE A 71 -3.32 4.59 2.09
N ASN A 72 -2.02 4.54 1.87
CA ASN A 72 -1.40 5.00 0.63
C ASN A 72 -1.88 4.18 -0.58
N HIS A 73 -2.02 2.86 -0.42
CA HIS A 73 -2.58 2.00 -1.47
C HIS A 73 -4.04 2.35 -1.78
N ALA A 74 -4.87 2.54 -0.75
CA ALA A 74 -6.27 2.92 -0.94
C ALA A 74 -6.40 4.27 -1.63
N ALA A 75 -5.66 5.29 -1.19
CA ALA A 75 -5.64 6.62 -1.78
C ALA A 75 -5.17 6.59 -3.24
N GLY A 76 -4.10 5.86 -3.55
CA GLY A 76 -3.58 5.71 -4.91
C GLY A 76 -4.59 5.03 -5.84
N ASN A 77 -5.23 3.94 -5.39
CA ASN A 77 -6.24 3.24 -6.18
C ASN A 77 -7.49 4.11 -6.41
N TYR A 78 -7.93 4.86 -5.39
CA TYR A 78 -9.04 5.79 -5.51
C TYR A 78 -8.74 6.89 -6.54
N ALA A 79 -7.57 7.53 -6.45
CA ALA A 79 -7.16 8.56 -7.41
C ALA A 79 -7.06 8.02 -8.84
N LEU A 80 -6.55 6.80 -9.01
CA LEU A 80 -6.50 6.13 -10.30
C LEU A 80 -7.90 5.86 -10.86
N ALA A 81 -8.81 5.33 -10.04
CA ALA A 81 -10.19 5.06 -10.44
C ALA A 81 -10.92 6.34 -10.88
N GLU A 82 -10.77 7.44 -10.13
CA GLU A 82 -11.35 8.73 -10.49
C GLU A 82 -10.75 9.30 -11.78
N SER A 83 -9.44 9.18 -11.99
CA SER A 83 -8.79 9.58 -13.23
C SER A 83 -9.32 8.79 -14.43
N LEU A 84 -9.46 7.47 -14.30
CA LEU A 84 -10.01 6.61 -15.35
C LEU A 84 -11.48 6.91 -15.63
N LYS A 85 -12.29 7.17 -14.60
CA LYS A 85 -13.69 7.58 -14.74
C LYS A 85 -13.82 8.88 -15.52
N ARG A 86 -12.99 9.89 -15.22
CA ARG A 86 -12.96 11.16 -15.97
C ARG A 86 -12.54 10.97 -17.41
N LYS A 87 -11.51 10.16 -17.67
CA LYS A 87 -11.06 9.84 -19.03
C LYS A 87 -12.15 9.13 -19.83
N ASN A 88 -12.82 8.14 -19.22
CA ASN A 88 -13.92 7.42 -19.85
C ASN A 88 -15.09 8.35 -20.18
N ALA A 89 -15.51 9.19 -19.22
CA ALA A 89 -16.55 10.20 -19.46
C ALA A 89 -16.21 11.16 -20.61
N LYS A 90 -14.94 11.59 -20.72
CA LYS A 90 -14.47 12.42 -21.83
C LYS A 90 -14.55 11.68 -23.17
N LEU A 91 -14.09 10.44 -23.22
CA LEU A 91 -14.13 9.61 -24.43
C LEU A 91 -15.58 9.34 -24.87
N VAL A 92 -16.45 8.97 -23.94
CA VAL A 92 -17.89 8.77 -24.22
C VAL A 92 -18.51 10.05 -24.76
N LYS A 93 -18.22 11.22 -24.18
CA LYS A 93 -18.71 12.50 -24.69
C LYS A 93 -18.22 12.78 -26.11
N GLN A 94 -16.94 12.48 -26.40
CA GLN A 94 -16.37 12.66 -27.74
C GLN A 94 -17.06 11.73 -28.75
N ILE A 95 -17.24 10.45 -28.42
CA ILE A 95 -17.97 9.48 -29.26
C ILE A 95 -19.39 9.98 -29.56
N LEU A 96 -20.15 10.36 -28.54
CA LEU A 96 -21.51 10.88 -28.73
C LEU A 96 -21.57 12.15 -29.59
N THR A 97 -20.52 12.98 -29.54
CA THR A 97 -20.43 14.18 -30.39
C THR A 97 -20.17 13.78 -31.84
N MET A 98 -19.20 12.90 -32.08
CA MET A 98 -18.88 12.35 -33.39
C MET A 98 -20.07 11.61 -34.02
N GLU A 99 -20.80 10.80 -33.24
CA GLU A 99 -22.02 10.11 -33.71
C GLU A 99 -23.12 11.09 -34.13
N LYS A 100 -23.30 12.19 -33.38
CA LYS A 100 -24.25 13.25 -33.74
C LYS A 100 -23.86 13.99 -35.01
N GLU A 101 -22.57 14.29 -35.19
CA GLU A 101 -22.05 14.90 -36.40
C GLU A 101 -22.25 13.98 -37.62
N LEU A 102 -21.86 12.71 -37.51
CA LEU A 102 -22.11 11.69 -38.55
C LEU A 102 -23.60 11.58 -38.92
N ALA A 103 -24.49 11.61 -37.93
CA ALA A 103 -25.94 11.57 -38.17
C ALA A 103 -26.44 12.80 -38.95
N ARG A 104 -25.89 14.00 -38.68
CA ARG A 104 -26.19 15.23 -39.43
C ARG A 104 -25.62 15.17 -40.86
N HIS A 105 -24.44 14.57 -41.05
CA HIS A 105 -23.82 14.44 -42.37
C HIS A 105 -24.52 13.44 -43.30
N LYS A 106 -25.38 12.54 -42.80
CA LYS A 106 -26.25 11.69 -43.67
C LYS A 106 -27.19 12.49 -44.57
N THR A 107 -27.41 13.78 -44.31
CA THR A 107 -28.21 14.70 -45.13
C THR A 107 -27.35 15.68 -45.94
N ALA A 108 -26.02 15.56 -45.90
CA ALA A 108 -25.06 16.45 -46.56
C ALA A 108 -24.36 15.77 -47.77
N SER A 109 -23.81 16.58 -48.67
CA SER A 109 -23.05 16.13 -49.84
C SER A 109 -21.87 15.23 -49.45
N ALA A 110 -21.61 14.18 -50.24
CA ALA A 110 -20.61 13.13 -49.96
C ALA A 110 -19.17 13.62 -49.71
N ASN A 111 -18.86 14.87 -50.07
CA ASN A 111 -17.52 15.47 -49.95
C ASN A 111 -17.38 16.42 -48.75
N ALA A 112 -18.40 16.54 -47.91
CA ALA A 112 -18.30 17.37 -46.70
C ALA A 112 -17.30 16.74 -45.71
N PRO A 113 -16.45 17.54 -45.04
CA PRO A 113 -15.52 17.02 -44.05
C PRO A 113 -16.30 16.35 -42.91
N ILE A 114 -15.93 15.11 -42.60
CA ILE A 114 -16.68 14.25 -41.67
C ILE A 114 -16.50 14.72 -40.20
N PHE A 115 -15.39 15.40 -39.88
CA PHE A 115 -15.12 15.98 -38.56
C PHE A 115 -14.38 17.32 -38.68
N GLN A 116 -14.77 18.32 -37.88
CA GLN A 116 -13.97 19.53 -37.65
C GLN A 116 -13.28 19.41 -36.29
N ILE A 117 -11.95 19.32 -36.29
CA ILE A 117 -11.17 19.31 -35.05
C ILE A 117 -10.87 20.76 -34.67
N GLY A 118 -11.49 21.23 -33.59
CA GLY A 118 -11.25 22.53 -32.95
C GLY A 118 -11.05 22.35 -31.44
#